data_AF-A0A7S3WTI5-F1
#
_entry.id   AF-A0A7S3WTI5-F1
#
_cell.length_a   1.000
_cell.length_b   1.000
_cell.length_c   1.000
_cell.angle_alpha   90.00
_cell.angle_beta   90.00
_cell.angle_gamma   90.00
#
_symmetry.space_group_name_H-M   'P 1'
#
loop_
_entity.id
_entity.type
_entity.pdbx_description
1 polymer ?
#
loop_
_entity_poly.entity_id
_entity_poly.type
_entity_poly.pdbx_seq_one_letter_code
_entity_poly.pdbx_strand_id
1 'polypeptide(L)'
;DPALKPTVAAMHIDALTHAKVTLADCIAELAVWTFHHGEANSFLALVLLAVFVVASTALNMLTLLGTSLLLWRRAAKPPRSMLQLLMRVSHTFKKLAFLDVAVVGVALMVKCGAAYKKQGVELHMELGLLLLLGAELCHYVAYYLVKHAVAVAVSSEPTNNSAEVAAARSDGFKSNAA
;
A
#
# COMPACT_ATOMS: atom_id res chain seq x y z
N ASP A 1 0.79 -12.13 43.01
CA ASP A 1 1.77 -12.06 44.09
C ASP A 1 1.68 -10.70 44.76
N PRO A 2 1.29 -10.60 46.05
CA PRO A 2 1.18 -9.32 46.74
C PRO A 2 2.49 -8.52 46.81
N ALA A 3 3.65 -9.18 46.61
CA ALA A 3 4.95 -8.53 46.62
C ALA A 3 5.24 -7.63 45.39
N LEU A 4 4.50 -7.77 44.28
CA LEU A 4 4.73 -7.00 43.04
C LEU A 4 3.97 -5.66 42.99
N LYS A 5 2.95 -5.47 43.84
CA LYS A 5 2.14 -4.24 43.87
C LYS A 5 2.95 -2.94 44.10
N PRO A 6 3.90 -2.86 45.04
CA PRO A 6 4.63 -1.62 45.28
C PRO A 6 5.57 -1.24 44.12
N THR A 7 6.15 -2.22 43.43
CA THR A 7 7.03 -1.98 42.27
C THR A 7 6.26 -1.46 41.06
N VAL A 8 5.05 -1.98 40.84
CA VAL A 8 4.13 -1.47 39.79
C VAL A 8 3.65 -0.05 40.11
N ALA A 9 3.32 0.22 41.37
CA ALA A 9 2.91 1.56 41.82
C ALA A 9 4.04 2.59 41.72
N ALA A 10 5.30 2.19 41.96
CA ALA A 10 6.45 3.08 41.84
C ALA A 10 6.76 3.50 40.40
N MET A 11 6.43 2.66 39.41
CA MET A 11 6.73 2.92 38.00
C MET A 11 5.73 3.84 37.28
N HIS A 12 4.74 4.42 37.98
CA HIS A 12 3.72 5.30 37.38
C HIS A 12 3.08 4.71 36.10
N ILE A 13 2.91 3.39 36.06
CA ILE A 13 2.44 2.64 34.88
C ILE A 13 1.00 3.04 34.51
N ASP A 14 0.20 3.48 35.48
CA ASP A 14 -1.18 3.95 35.26
C ASP A 14 -1.24 5.22 34.38
N ALA A 15 -0.20 6.06 34.40
CA ALA A 15 -0.13 7.24 33.52
C ALA A 15 0.34 6.87 32.10
N LEU A 16 1.22 5.86 31.99
CA LEU A 16 1.75 5.37 30.71
C LEU A 16 0.75 4.48 29.96
N THR A 17 -0.17 3.81 30.67
CA THR A 17 -1.16 2.89 30.08
C THR A 17 -2.23 3.58 29.24
N HIS A 18 -2.40 4.90 29.36
CA HIS A 18 -3.32 5.69 28.53
C HIS A 18 -2.62 6.53 27.45
N ALA A 19 -1.33 6.35 27.24
CA ALA A 19 -0.62 7.08 26.19
C ALA A 19 -1.10 6.62 24.81
N LYS A 20 -1.81 7.51 24.10
CA LYS A 20 -2.11 7.33 22.68
C LYS A 20 -0.82 7.51 21.89
N VAL A 21 -0.18 6.41 21.54
CA VAL A 21 1.02 6.44 20.71
C VAL A 21 0.61 6.33 19.25
N THR A 22 0.95 7.33 18.44
CA THR A 22 0.71 7.24 16.99
C THR A 22 1.83 6.47 16.31
N LEU A 23 1.55 5.91 15.14
CA LEU A 23 2.57 5.26 14.29
C LEU A 23 3.74 6.19 13.97
N ALA A 24 3.48 7.49 13.82
CA ALA A 24 4.51 8.49 13.56
C ALA A 24 5.44 8.65 14.76
N ASP A 25 4.89 8.69 15.97
CA ASP A 25 5.68 8.75 17.20
C ASP A 25 6.52 7.47 17.37
N CYS A 26 5.92 6.30 17.11
CA CYS A 26 6.66 5.04 17.12
C CYS A 26 7.84 5.05 16.13
N ILE A 27 7.63 5.50 14.88
CA ILE A 27 8.70 5.56 13.87
C ILE A 27 9.79 6.56 14.31
N ALA A 28 9.41 7.72 14.85
CA ALA A 28 10.34 8.74 15.31
C ALA A 28 11.19 8.25 16.47
N GLU A 29 10.57 7.64 17.49
CA GLU A 29 11.29 7.06 18.63
C GLU A 29 12.20 5.90 18.19
N LEU A 30 11.69 5.01 17.34
CA LEU A 30 12.49 3.88 16.84
C LEU A 30 13.68 4.34 16.00
N ALA A 31 13.52 5.42 15.22
CA ALA A 31 14.59 6.04 14.47
C ALA A 31 15.67 6.62 15.39
N VAL A 32 15.28 7.47 16.36
CA VAL A 32 16.20 8.04 17.34
C VAL A 32 16.96 6.93 18.07
N TRP A 33 16.24 5.91 18.54
CA TRP A 33 16.84 4.79 19.27
C TRP A 33 17.85 4.01 18.42
N THR A 34 17.49 3.73 17.16
CA THR A 34 18.34 3.03 16.20
C THR A 34 19.63 3.80 15.91
N PHE A 35 19.57 5.12 15.77
CA PHE A 35 20.76 5.94 15.55
C PHE A 35 21.68 6.03 16.76
N HIS A 36 21.14 5.93 17.98
CA HIS A 36 21.95 5.97 19.21
C HIS A 36 22.60 4.63 19.56
N HIS A 37 21.89 3.51 19.42
CA HIS A 37 22.38 2.20 19.88
C HIS A 37 22.96 1.32 18.76
N GLY A 38 22.58 1.57 17.50
CA GLY A 38 23.13 0.84 16.36
C GLY A 38 22.72 -0.64 16.28
N GLU A 39 21.65 -1.06 16.95
CA GLU A 39 21.20 -2.45 16.88
C GLU A 39 20.54 -2.77 15.53
N ALA A 40 21.02 -3.84 14.88
CA ALA A 40 20.53 -4.28 13.58
C ALA A 40 19.04 -4.63 13.59
N ASN A 41 18.51 -5.17 14.71
CA ASN A 41 17.11 -5.56 14.81
C ASN A 41 16.17 -4.34 14.73
N SER A 42 16.46 -3.27 15.46
CA SER A 42 15.65 -2.05 15.43
C SER A 42 15.79 -1.28 14.12
N PHE A 43 16.97 -1.32 13.51
CA PHE A 43 17.15 -0.80 12.14
C PHE A 43 16.25 -1.55 11.15
N LEU A 44 16.21 -2.88 11.21
CA LEU A 44 15.36 -3.68 10.34
C LEU A 44 13.88 -3.42 10.60
N ALA A 45 13.46 -3.28 11.87
CA ALA A 45 12.10 -2.89 12.23
C ALA A 45 11.73 -1.50 11.67
N LEU A 46 12.64 -0.52 11.75
CA LEU A 46 12.44 0.81 11.18
C LEU A 46 12.27 0.76 9.65
N VAL A 47 13.11 -0.01 8.96
CA VAL A 47 13.03 -0.15 7.50
C VAL A 47 11.71 -0.84 7.11
N LEU A 48 11.34 -1.93 7.77
CA LEU A 48 10.05 -2.60 7.54
C LEU A 48 8.87 -1.66 7.76
N LEU A 49 8.85 -0.93 8.87
CA LEU A 49 7.71 -0.07 9.20
C LEU A 49 7.66 1.20 8.34
N ALA A 50 8.75 1.96 8.27
CA ALA A 50 8.76 3.25 7.58
C ALA A 50 8.77 3.09 6.06
N VAL A 51 9.62 2.21 5.53
CA VAL A 51 9.79 2.08 4.07
C VAL A 51 8.75 1.14 3.50
N PHE A 52 8.66 -0.09 4.01
CA PHE A 52 7.81 -1.11 3.40
C PHE A 52 6.33 -0.91 3.73
N VAL A 53 5.97 -0.50 4.95
CA VAL A 53 4.56 -0.27 5.29
C VAL A 53 4.13 1.14 4.89
N VAL A 54 4.75 2.19 5.42
CA VAL A 54 4.26 3.57 5.21
C VAL A 54 4.59 4.09 3.81
N ALA A 55 5.86 4.13 3.42
CA ALA A 55 6.25 4.74 2.15
C ALA A 55 5.71 3.98 0.94
N SER A 56 5.72 2.64 0.96
CA SER A 56 5.13 1.83 -0.11
C SER A 56 3.63 2.08 -0.28
N THR A 57 2.87 2.14 0.82
CA THR A 57 1.42 2.43 0.79
C THR A 57 1.14 3.83 0.26
N ALA A 58 1.92 4.82 0.71
CA ALA A 58 1.80 6.19 0.24
C ALA A 58 2.11 6.31 -1.26
N LEU A 59 3.20 5.70 -1.71
CA LEU A 59 3.61 5.70 -3.12
C LEU A 59 2.55 5.03 -3.99
N ASN A 60 1.98 3.93 -3.54
CA ASN A 60 0.90 3.25 -4.23
C ASN A 60 -0.36 4.13 -4.37
N MET A 61 -0.80 4.81 -3.31
CA MET A 61 -1.90 5.78 -3.39
C MET A 61 -1.61 6.93 -4.36
N LEU A 62 -0.37 7.45 -4.35
CA LEU A 62 0.07 8.49 -5.30
C LEU A 62 0.04 7.99 -6.75
N THR A 63 0.42 6.74 -7.02
CA THR A 63 0.35 6.18 -8.37
C THR A 63 -1.09 6.08 -8.87
N LEU A 64 -2.03 5.65 -8.03
CA LEU A 64 -3.44 5.58 -8.39
C LEU A 64 -4.04 6.98 -8.61
N LEU A 65 -3.75 7.91 -7.71
CA LEU A 65 -4.18 9.29 -7.87
C LEU A 65 -3.62 9.88 -9.17
N GLY A 66 -2.35 9.60 -9.48
CA GLY A 66 -1.72 9.95 -10.75
C GLY A 66 -2.48 9.36 -11.95
N THR A 67 -2.77 8.06 -11.96
CA THR A 67 -3.53 7.42 -13.07
C THR A 67 -4.89 8.08 -13.27
N SER A 68 -5.60 8.33 -12.16
CA SER A 68 -6.94 8.92 -12.17
C SER A 68 -6.90 10.37 -12.67
N LEU A 69 -5.96 11.17 -12.18
CA LEU A 69 -5.77 12.55 -12.63
C LEU A 69 -5.32 12.65 -14.09
N LEU A 70 -4.45 11.75 -14.54
CA LEU A 70 -4.06 11.71 -15.95
C LEU A 70 -5.24 11.35 -16.85
N LEU A 71 -6.06 10.37 -16.44
CA LEU A 71 -7.27 9.99 -17.17
C LEU A 71 -8.29 11.13 -17.21
N TRP A 72 -8.48 11.83 -16.08
CA TRP A 72 -9.36 12.98 -15.97
C TRP A 72 -8.90 14.16 -16.82
N ARG A 73 -7.60 14.50 -16.74
CA ARG A 73 -7.04 15.66 -17.47
C ARG A 73 -6.85 15.43 -18.96
N ARG A 74 -6.74 14.18 -19.41
CA ARG A 74 -6.55 13.84 -20.82
C ARG A 74 -7.75 13.08 -21.38
N ALA A 75 -8.76 13.84 -21.79
CA ALA A 75 -9.72 13.42 -22.81
C ALA A 75 -9.04 13.12 -24.18
N ALA A 76 -7.74 13.41 -24.33
CA ALA A 76 -6.92 13.09 -25.50
C ALA A 76 -6.03 11.85 -25.22
N LYS A 77 -6.46 10.72 -25.79
CA LYS A 77 -5.79 9.39 -25.91
C LYS A 77 -4.36 9.30 -25.33
N PRO A 78 -4.15 8.77 -24.12
CA PRO A 78 -2.80 8.54 -23.60
C PRO A 78 -2.05 7.49 -24.46
N PRO A 79 -0.71 7.60 -24.59
CA PRO A 79 0.07 6.62 -25.33
C PRO A 79 -0.02 5.24 -24.65
N ARG A 80 -0.37 4.21 -25.43
CA ARG A 80 -0.58 2.83 -24.96
C ARG A 80 0.60 2.30 -24.12
N SER A 81 1.83 2.69 -24.46
CA SER A 81 3.06 2.29 -23.75
C SER A 81 3.07 2.76 -22.29
N MET A 82 2.62 3.99 -22.03
CA MET A 82 2.57 4.55 -20.68
C MET A 82 1.50 3.86 -19.83
N LEU A 83 0.34 3.58 -20.41
CA LEU A 83 -0.75 2.87 -19.74
C LEU A 83 -0.32 1.45 -19.31
N GLN A 84 0.38 0.73 -20.19
CA GLN A 84 0.93 -0.59 -19.90
C GLN A 84 2.01 -0.53 -18.81
N LEU A 85 2.86 0.49 -18.82
CA LEU A 85 3.88 0.69 -17.77
C LEU A 85 3.21 0.90 -16.41
N LEU A 86 2.22 1.80 -16.32
CA LEU A 86 1.52 2.06 -15.05
C LEU A 86 0.78 0.82 -14.56
N MET A 87 0.18 0.03 -15.45
CA MET A 87 -0.47 -1.23 -15.07
C MET A 87 0.52 -2.27 -14.54
N ARG A 88 1.72 -2.38 -15.15
CA ARG A 88 2.79 -3.25 -14.62
C ARG A 88 3.28 -2.78 -13.26
N VAL A 89 3.53 -1.48 -13.12
CA VAL A 89 4.00 -0.87 -11.87
C VAL A 89 2.97 -1.11 -10.77
N SER A 90 1.68 -0.85 -11.02
CA SER A 90 0.61 -1.12 -10.06
C SER A 90 0.51 -2.61 -9.69
N HIS A 91 0.71 -3.52 -10.65
CA HIS A 91 0.73 -4.96 -10.35
C HIS A 91 1.93 -5.35 -9.48
N THR A 92 3.08 -4.70 -9.63
CA THR A 92 4.24 -4.90 -8.76
C THR A 92 4.00 -4.31 -7.37
N PHE A 93 3.44 -3.10 -7.27
CA PHE A 93 3.07 -2.49 -5.98
C PHE A 93 2.06 -3.33 -5.21
N LYS A 94 1.08 -3.95 -5.90
CA LYS A 94 0.15 -4.90 -5.27
C LYS A 94 0.86 -6.11 -4.67
N LYS A 95 1.94 -6.61 -5.29
CA LYS A 95 2.75 -7.70 -4.74
C LYS A 95 3.70 -7.26 -3.63
N LEU A 96 4.11 -5.99 -3.64
CA LEU A 96 5.01 -5.38 -2.65
C LEU A 96 4.28 -4.79 -1.45
N ALA A 97 2.95 -4.74 -1.47
CA ALA A 97 2.16 -4.29 -0.34
C ALA A 97 2.25 -5.33 0.80
N PHE A 98 3.29 -5.19 1.63
CA PHE A 98 3.45 -5.88 2.91
C PHE A 98 2.43 -5.42 3.97
N LEU A 99 1.40 -4.67 3.56
CA LEU A 99 0.35 -4.20 4.44
C LEU A 99 -0.43 -5.36 5.06
N ASP A 100 -0.64 -6.46 4.32
CA ASP A 100 -1.22 -7.69 4.87
C ASP A 100 -0.36 -8.27 6.00
N VAL A 101 0.95 -8.36 5.79
CA VAL A 101 1.91 -8.81 6.82
C VAL A 101 1.93 -7.87 8.02
N ALA A 102 1.78 -6.56 7.82
CA ALA A 102 1.69 -5.59 8.91
C ALA A 102 0.39 -5.75 9.71
N VAL A 103 -0.76 -5.94 9.05
CA VAL A 103 -2.05 -6.18 9.73
C VAL A 103 -2.02 -7.48 10.51
N VAL A 104 -1.51 -8.56 9.92
CA VAL A 104 -1.31 -9.84 10.61
C VAL A 104 -0.33 -9.70 11.77
N GLY A 105 0.75 -8.93 11.60
CA GLY A 105 1.72 -8.64 12.65
C GLY A 105 1.11 -7.93 13.85
N VAL A 106 0.33 -6.87 13.61
CA VAL A 106 -0.39 -6.15 14.68
C VAL A 106 -1.43 -7.05 15.35
N ALA A 107 -2.18 -7.82 14.56
CA ALA A 107 -3.16 -8.76 15.09
C ALA A 107 -2.50 -9.83 15.98
N LEU A 108 -1.37 -10.37 15.54
CA LEU A 108 -0.59 -11.32 16.32
C LEU A 108 -0.05 -10.69 17.60
N MET A 109 0.50 -9.47 17.54
CA MET A 109 0.98 -8.75 18.72
C MET A 109 -0.11 -8.53 19.76
N VAL A 110 -1.32 -8.14 19.34
CA VAL A 110 -2.47 -8.00 20.26
C VAL A 110 -2.84 -9.35 20.87
N LYS A 111 -2.86 -10.43 20.07
CA LYS A 111 -3.15 -11.78 20.57
C LYS A 111 -2.10 -12.28 21.57
N CYS A 112 -0.82 -12.04 21.30
CA CYS A 112 0.28 -12.36 22.21
C CYS A 112 0.20 -11.50 23.48
N GLY A 113 -0.13 -10.22 23.33
CA GLY A 113 -0.36 -9.27 24.43
C GLY A 113 -1.43 -9.73 25.41
N ALA A 114 -2.45 -10.44 24.94
CA ALA A 114 -3.49 -10.99 25.81
C ALA A 114 -2.96 -11.95 26.89
N ALA A 115 -1.81 -12.60 26.67
CA ALA A 115 -1.15 -13.42 27.69
C ALA A 115 -0.66 -12.60 28.89
N TYR A 116 -0.33 -11.32 28.68
CA TYR A 116 0.11 -10.38 29.70
C TYR A 116 -1.04 -9.70 30.45
N LYS A 117 -2.30 -10.04 30.13
CA LYS A 117 -3.49 -9.47 30.81
C LYS A 117 -3.45 -9.69 32.33
N LYS A 118 -2.88 -10.80 32.79
CA LYS A 118 -2.70 -11.09 34.23
C LYS A 118 -1.69 -10.17 34.92
N GLN A 119 -0.81 -9.51 34.16
CA GLN A 119 0.18 -8.56 34.65
C GLN A 119 -0.33 -7.11 34.55
N GLY A 120 -1.61 -6.91 34.20
CA GLY A 120 -2.21 -5.58 34.06
C GLY A 120 -1.94 -4.89 32.72
N VAL A 121 -1.25 -5.55 31.79
CA VAL A 121 -1.05 -5.02 30.43
C VAL A 121 -2.24 -5.42 29.56
N GLU A 122 -3.08 -4.47 29.20
CA GLU A 122 -4.20 -4.68 28.28
C GLU A 122 -3.96 -3.93 26.97
N LEU A 123 -3.78 -4.66 25.87
CA LEU A 123 -3.66 -4.09 24.53
C LEU A 123 -5.04 -4.07 23.87
N HIS A 124 -5.52 -2.88 23.52
CA HIS A 124 -6.76 -2.69 22.78
C HIS A 124 -6.45 -2.44 21.30
N MET A 125 -7.23 -3.06 20.41
CA MET A 125 -7.19 -2.71 19.00
C MET A 125 -7.93 -1.40 18.79
N GLU A 126 -7.20 -0.36 18.41
CA GLU A 126 -7.77 0.92 18.05
C GLU A 126 -8.34 0.92 16.62
N LEU A 127 -9.25 1.86 16.37
CA LEU A 127 -9.91 2.05 15.07
C LEU A 127 -8.90 2.24 13.91
N GLY A 128 -7.68 2.68 14.22
CA GLY A 128 -6.60 2.83 13.24
C GLY A 128 -6.31 1.58 12.43
N LEU A 129 -6.42 0.39 13.03
CA LEU A 129 -6.21 -0.88 12.30
C LEU A 129 -7.35 -1.15 11.30
N LEU A 130 -8.59 -0.85 11.68
CA LEU A 130 -9.75 -0.97 10.80
C LEU A 130 -9.69 0.04 9.65
N LEU A 131 -9.20 1.25 9.91
CA LEU A 131 -8.93 2.23 8.85
C LEU A 131 -7.84 1.76 7.88
N LEU A 132 -6.78 1.11 8.37
CA LEU A 132 -5.74 0.53 7.53
C LEU A 132 -6.29 -0.58 6.62
N LEU A 133 -7.09 -1.48 7.19
CA LEU A 133 -7.76 -2.55 6.43
C LEU A 133 -8.75 -1.97 5.40
N GLY A 134 -9.49 -0.93 5.80
CA GLY A 134 -10.38 -0.21 4.90
C GLY A 134 -9.62 0.47 3.76
N ALA A 135 -8.45 1.06 4.03
CA ALA A 135 -7.60 1.65 3.01
C ALA A 135 -7.12 0.60 1.99
N GLU A 136 -6.75 -0.60 2.44
CA GLU A 136 -6.38 -1.71 1.56
C GLU A 136 -7.57 -2.20 0.71
N LEU A 137 -8.77 -2.27 1.30
CA LEU A 137 -9.97 -2.64 0.56
C LEU A 137 -10.31 -1.58 -0.50
N CYS A 138 -10.29 -0.30 -0.13
CA CYS A 138 -10.48 0.81 -1.06
C CYS A 138 -9.42 0.78 -2.18
N HIS A 139 -8.17 0.50 -1.83
CA HIS A 139 -7.09 0.33 -2.78
C HIS A 139 -7.38 -0.81 -3.76
N TYR A 140 -7.79 -1.98 -3.26
CA TYR A 140 -8.18 -3.11 -4.09
C TYR A 140 -9.31 -2.74 -5.05
N VAL A 141 -10.38 -2.10 -4.56
CA VAL A 141 -11.50 -1.67 -5.40
C VAL A 141 -11.05 -0.69 -6.48
N ALA A 142 -10.28 0.34 -6.12
CA ALA A 142 -9.77 1.34 -7.06
C ALA A 142 -8.91 0.69 -8.16
N TYR A 143 -8.07 -0.28 -7.81
CA TYR A 143 -7.28 -1.04 -8.78
C TYR A 143 -8.15 -1.75 -9.83
N TYR A 144 -9.21 -2.45 -9.40
CA TYR A 144 -10.10 -3.14 -10.34
C TYR A 144 -10.87 -2.16 -11.22
N LEU A 145 -11.37 -1.06 -10.64
CA LEU A 145 -12.07 -0.03 -11.41
C LEU A 145 -11.17 0.57 -12.50
N VAL A 146 -9.95 0.97 -12.16
CA VAL A 146 -8.98 1.51 -13.13
C VAL A 146 -8.62 0.45 -14.18
N LYS A 147 -8.42 -0.81 -13.77
CA LYS A 147 -8.16 -1.92 -14.70
C LYS A 147 -9.29 -2.12 -15.71
N HIS A 148 -10.54 -2.07 -15.26
CA HIS A 148 -11.70 -2.18 -16.14
C HIS A 148 -11.82 -0.98 -17.07
N ALA A 149 -11.65 0.25 -16.56
CA ALA A 149 -11.68 1.46 -17.38
C ALA A 149 -10.60 1.44 -18.48
N VAL A 150 -9.40 1.00 -18.15
CA VAL A 150 -8.29 0.82 -19.11
C VAL A 150 -8.63 -0.24 -20.16
N ALA A 151 -9.19 -1.38 -19.76
CA ALA A 151 -9.56 -2.45 -20.70
C ALA A 151 -10.62 -1.96 -21.71
N VAL A 152 -11.65 -1.25 -21.25
CA VAL A 152 -12.68 -0.67 -22.11
C VAL A 152 -12.07 0.35 -23.08
N ALA A 153 -11.20 1.24 -22.60
CA ALA A 153 -10.54 2.24 -23.44
C ALA A 153 -9.69 1.60 -24.56
N VAL A 154 -8.94 0.54 -24.25
CA VAL A 154 -8.10 -0.18 -25.23
C VAL A 154 -8.95 -0.92 -26.27
N SER A 155 -10.07 -1.53 -25.88
CA SER A 155 -10.97 -2.23 -26.81
C SER A 155 -11.75 -1.27 -27.72
N SER A 156 -12.03 -0.05 -27.26
CA SER A 156 -12.79 0.95 -28.01
C SER A 156 -11.99 1.63 -29.12
N GLU A 157 -10.68 1.42 -29.21
CA GLU A 157 -9.88 2.04 -30.25
C GLU A 157 -10.17 1.32 -31.57
N PRO A 158 -10.93 1.94 -32.50
CA PRO A 158 -11.30 1.30 -33.75
C PRO A 158 -10.01 0.93 -34.46
N THR A 159 -9.96 -0.30 -34.94
CA THR A 159 -8.82 -0.85 -35.65
C THR A 159 -8.66 -0.07 -36.95
N ASN A 160 -8.03 1.11 -36.91
CA ASN A 160 -7.69 1.87 -38.11
C ASN A 160 -6.77 1.04 -39.02
N ASN A 161 -6.10 0.02 -38.47
CA ASN A 161 -5.43 -1.01 -39.25
C ASN A 161 -6.38 -1.78 -40.17
N SER A 162 -7.68 -1.89 -39.92
CA SER A 162 -8.60 -2.51 -40.88
C SER A 162 -8.76 -1.66 -42.14
N ALA A 163 -8.76 -0.33 -42.01
CA ALA A 163 -8.79 0.58 -43.15
C ALA A 163 -7.41 0.69 -43.83
N GLU A 164 -6.33 0.75 -43.06
CA GLU A 164 -4.96 0.83 -43.58
C GLU A 164 -4.49 -0.51 -44.20
N VAL A 165 -4.85 -1.66 -43.61
CA VAL A 165 -4.61 -2.99 -44.21
C VAL A 165 -5.53 -3.22 -45.41
N ALA A 166 -6.75 -2.69 -45.43
CA ALA A 166 -7.59 -2.72 -46.63
C ALA A 166 -6.99 -1.85 -47.75
N ALA A 167 -6.48 -0.66 -47.44
CA ALA A 167 -5.78 0.20 -48.40
C ALA A 167 -4.47 -0.42 -48.90
N ALA A 168 -3.64 -0.97 -48.01
CA ALA A 168 -2.40 -1.65 -48.37
C ALA A 168 -2.66 -2.93 -49.20
N ARG A 169 -3.77 -3.66 -48.94
CA ARG A 169 -4.19 -4.78 -49.78
C ARG A 169 -4.64 -4.34 -51.17
N SER A 170 -5.30 -3.19 -51.31
CA SER A 170 -5.71 -2.70 -52.64
C SER A 170 -4.53 -2.27 -53.51
N ASP A 171 -3.46 -1.76 -52.90
CA ASP A 171 -2.26 -1.33 -53.63
C ASP A 171 -1.38 -2.52 -54.03
N GLY A 172 -1.26 -3.54 -53.17
CA GLY A 172 -0.54 -4.77 -53.50
C GLY A 172 -1.18 -5.58 -54.64
N PHE A 173 -2.50 -5.52 -54.81
CA PHE A 173 -3.19 -6.24 -55.88
C PHE A 173 -2.99 -5.61 -57.27
N LYS A 174 -2.86 -4.28 -57.35
CA LYS A 174 -2.64 -3.58 -58.64
C LYS A 174 -1.24 -3.81 -59.21
N SER A 175 -0.24 -4.09 -58.38
CA SER A 175 1.15 -4.29 -58.83
C SER A 175 1.43 -5.65 -59.50
N ASN A 176 0.52 -6.63 -59.39
CA ASN A 176 0.71 -7.96 -59.98
C ASN A 176 -0.08 -8.18 -61.30
N ALA A 177 -0.78 -7.16 -61.78
CA ALA A 177 -1.62 -7.23 -62.98
C ALA A 177 -1.02 -6.51 -64.21
N ALA A 178 0.22 -6.02 -64.11
CA ALA A 178 1.02 -5.43 -65.19
C ALA A 178 2.26 -6.29 -65.44
#